data_AF-A0A521SCB1-F1
#
_entry.id   AF-A0A521SCB1-F1
#
_cell.length_a   1.000
_cell.length_b   1.000
_cell.length_c   1.000
_cell.angle_alpha   90.00
_cell.angle_beta   90.00
_cell.angle_gamma   90.00
#
_symmetry.space_group_name_H-M   'P 1'
#
loop_
_entity.id
_entity.type
_entity.pdbx_description
1 polymer ?
#
loop_
_entity_poly.entity_id
_entity_poly.type
_entity_poly.pdbx_seq_one_letter_code
_entity_poly.pdbx_strand_id
1 'polypeptide(L)'
;MSRRMIIAIGAGVLVLALVVGGLLVWRMRATAPASEQPGGQSASNRPSNGSAPEGETPAPEGEEPVPVSRGCAERESAEACSDAERYAEAVAAKDAARCGDIGDAQARDLCVGAAAEAAADPSQCDRIGEDGIRTRCTERAVTAQGRAQGDPAVCAALGAEAAAACEGDVYAGYPSADRCTQLSGEQAVNCNAFFADIAPPAEPQPLTIPPASGDEDGDGLTNGQEIEMGTDPLNADTDGDGFSDGEEVKNGYNPLGPGRLETATP
;
A
#
# COMPACT_ATOMS: atom_id res chain seq x y z
N MET A 1 -21.09 57.69 -9.94
CA MET A 1 -21.57 57.08 -11.19
C MET A 1 -20.36 56.51 -11.90
N SER A 2 -20.26 55.27 -12.38
CA SER A 2 -21.06 54.05 -12.34
C SER A 2 -20.19 52.95 -13.00
N ARG A 3 -20.47 51.66 -12.73
CA ARG A 3 -20.00 50.47 -13.49
C ARG A 3 -18.61 49.87 -13.23
N ARG A 4 -18.25 49.53 -11.98
CA ARG A 4 -17.15 48.55 -11.74
C ARG A 4 -17.40 47.51 -10.64
N MET A 5 -18.63 47.33 -10.15
CA MET A 5 -18.86 46.58 -8.90
C MET A 5 -19.95 45.49 -8.98
N ILE A 6 -20.11 44.80 -10.13
CA ILE A 6 -21.17 43.77 -10.29
C ILE A 6 -20.65 42.37 -10.72
N ILE A 7 -19.36 42.18 -11.03
CA ILE A 7 -18.85 40.86 -11.52
C ILE A 7 -18.02 40.11 -10.45
N ALA A 8 -18.43 40.17 -9.18
CA ALA A 8 -17.72 39.45 -8.10
C ALA A 8 -18.61 38.53 -7.25
N ILE A 9 -19.93 38.47 -7.51
CA ILE A 9 -20.87 37.72 -6.65
C ILE A 9 -21.22 36.33 -7.23
N GLY A 10 -20.87 36.04 -8.49
CA GLY A 10 -21.21 34.76 -9.14
C GLY A 10 -20.34 33.55 -8.78
N ALA A 11 -19.13 33.76 -8.26
CA ALA A 11 -18.16 32.67 -8.07
C ALA A 11 -18.29 31.95 -6.70
N GLY A 12 -18.79 32.61 -5.66
CA GLY A 12 -18.84 32.05 -4.30
C GLY A 12 -19.96 31.03 -4.07
N VAL A 13 -21.10 31.16 -4.77
CA VAL A 13 -22.26 30.27 -4.58
C VAL A 13 -22.09 28.92 -5.29
N LEU A 14 -21.29 28.88 -6.37
CA LEU A 14 -21.05 27.65 -7.13
C LEU A 14 -20.09 26.67 -6.42
N VAL A 15 -19.14 27.19 -5.63
CA VAL A 15 -18.16 26.36 -4.90
C VAL A 15 -18.80 25.65 -3.70
N LEU A 16 -19.77 26.27 -3.02
CA LEU A 16 -20.43 25.67 -1.85
C LEU A 16 -21.34 24.46 -2.22
N ALA A 17 -21.90 24.44 -3.43
CA ALA A 17 -22.75 23.35 -3.91
C ALA A 17 -21.96 22.07 -4.25
N LEU A 18 -20.68 22.19 -4.63
CA LEU A 18 -19.84 21.03 -4.99
C LEU A 18 -19.22 20.32 -3.78
N VAL A 19 -19.05 21.02 -2.64
CA VAL A 19 -18.49 20.41 -1.42
C VAL A 19 -19.55 19.59 -0.65
N VAL A 20 -20.82 20.04 -0.64
CA VAL A 20 -21.91 19.31 0.03
C VAL A 20 -22.41 18.11 -0.80
N GLY A 21 -22.31 18.16 -2.13
CA GLY A 21 -22.67 17.03 -3.00
C GLY A 21 -21.69 15.85 -2.95
N GLY A 22 -20.42 16.09 -2.63
CA GLY A 22 -19.37 15.06 -2.60
C GLY A 22 -19.41 14.13 -1.37
N LEU A 23 -19.92 14.60 -0.23
CA LEU A 23 -19.96 13.78 1.00
C LEU A 23 -21.13 12.78 1.07
N LEU A 24 -22.16 12.91 0.23
CA LEU A 24 -23.32 12.02 0.26
C LEU A 24 -23.17 10.75 -0.61
N VAL A 25 -22.18 10.69 -1.50
CA VAL A 25 -21.96 9.52 -2.39
C VAL A 25 -21.00 8.49 -1.75
N TRP A 26 -20.22 8.86 -0.74
CA TRP A 26 -19.20 7.97 -0.15
C TRP A 26 -19.72 7.01 0.94
N ARG A 27 -21.03 6.99 1.22
CA ARG A 27 -21.60 6.18 2.32
C ARG A 27 -22.39 4.93 1.91
N MET A 28 -22.31 4.48 0.66
CA MET A 28 -22.99 3.26 0.21
C MET A 28 -22.09 2.34 -0.63
N ARG A 29 -21.10 1.70 -0.01
CA ARG A 29 -20.58 0.39 -0.43
C ARG A 29 -19.70 -0.23 0.65
N ALA A 30 -20.34 -0.72 1.71
CA ALA A 30 -19.71 -1.63 2.67
C ALA A 30 -20.68 -2.80 2.90
N THR A 31 -20.60 -3.81 2.03
CA THR A 31 -21.14 -5.15 2.30
C THR A 31 -20.16 -6.16 1.71
N ALA A 32 -19.27 -6.66 2.56
CA ALA A 32 -18.52 -7.87 2.31
C ALA A 32 -19.45 -9.09 2.49
N PRO A 33 -19.37 -10.13 1.66
CA PRO A 33 -19.87 -11.44 2.04
C PRO A 33 -18.79 -12.24 2.76
N ALA A 34 -19.17 -12.76 3.93
CA ALA A 34 -18.46 -13.78 4.67
C ALA A 34 -18.29 -15.04 3.81
N SER A 35 -17.09 -15.64 3.83
CA SER A 35 -16.88 -17.01 3.39
C SER A 35 -16.35 -17.85 4.54
N GLU A 36 -17.15 -18.86 4.86
CA GLU A 36 -16.96 -19.87 5.89
C GLU A 36 -15.70 -20.72 5.66
N GLN A 37 -15.01 -21.03 6.75
CA GLN A 37 -14.13 -22.19 6.83
C GLN A 37 -14.96 -23.48 6.73
N PRO A 38 -14.36 -24.57 6.22
CA PRO A 38 -14.47 -25.81 6.97
C PRO A 38 -13.10 -26.45 7.22
N GLY A 39 -13.01 -26.99 8.42
CA GLY A 39 -11.85 -27.70 8.92
C GLY A 39 -11.55 -28.98 8.15
N GLY A 40 -10.29 -29.39 8.24
CA GLY A 40 -9.83 -30.65 7.71
C GLY A 40 -10.46 -31.85 8.41
N GLN A 41 -10.53 -32.95 7.67
CA GLN A 41 -10.33 -34.28 8.21
C GLN A 41 -9.76 -35.17 7.11
N SER A 42 -8.62 -35.77 7.46
CA SER A 42 -7.86 -36.76 6.74
C SER A 42 -8.57 -38.11 6.81
N ALA A 43 -8.75 -38.81 5.70
CA ALA A 43 -8.73 -40.28 5.68
C ALA A 43 -8.68 -40.85 4.25
N SER A 44 -7.62 -41.61 4.03
CA SER A 44 -7.40 -42.64 3.03
C SER A 44 -8.62 -43.56 2.78
N ASN A 45 -8.95 -43.85 1.53
CA ASN A 45 -8.85 -45.20 0.96
C ASN A 45 -9.47 -45.31 -0.45
N ARG A 46 -8.68 -45.87 -1.37
CA ARG A 46 -9.09 -46.52 -2.62
C ARG A 46 -9.39 -48.00 -2.30
N PRO A 47 -10.40 -48.64 -2.91
CA PRO A 47 -10.12 -49.44 -4.11
C PRO A 47 -11.23 -49.42 -5.18
N SER A 48 -10.82 -49.87 -6.37
CA SER A 48 -11.55 -50.04 -7.63
C SER A 48 -12.71 -51.06 -7.57
N ASN A 49 -13.83 -50.80 -8.25
CA ASN A 49 -14.35 -51.55 -9.42
C ASN A 49 -15.83 -51.26 -9.70
N GLY A 50 -16.17 -51.11 -10.99
CA GLY A 50 -17.32 -51.80 -11.60
C GLY A 50 -18.68 -51.09 -11.66
N SER A 51 -19.12 -50.87 -12.91
CA SER A 51 -20.50 -51.02 -13.40
C SER A 51 -21.39 -49.77 -13.46
N ALA A 52 -21.65 -49.35 -14.71
CA ALA A 52 -22.82 -48.58 -15.14
C ALA A 52 -24.13 -49.40 -14.92
N PRO A 53 -25.31 -48.75 -14.88
CA PRO A 53 -26.03 -48.49 -16.13
C PRO A 53 -26.75 -47.13 -16.20
N GLU A 54 -27.29 -46.93 -17.39
CA GLU A 54 -27.95 -45.78 -17.99
C GLU A 54 -29.12 -45.19 -17.18
N GLY A 55 -29.23 -43.87 -17.25
CA GLY A 55 -30.35 -43.09 -16.72
C GLY A 55 -30.27 -41.65 -17.23
N GLU A 56 -30.85 -41.42 -18.40
CA GLU A 56 -31.04 -40.09 -19.00
C GLU A 56 -31.81 -39.16 -18.06
N THR A 57 -31.17 -38.06 -17.66
CA THR A 57 -31.84 -36.84 -17.20
C THR A 57 -31.63 -35.76 -18.25
N PRO A 58 -32.69 -35.11 -18.78
CA PRO A 58 -32.52 -34.00 -19.71
C PRO A 58 -31.89 -32.81 -18.98
N ALA A 59 -30.88 -32.21 -19.62
CA ALA A 59 -30.20 -31.00 -19.17
C ALA A 59 -31.20 -29.82 -19.05
N PRO A 60 -31.06 -28.95 -18.04
CA PRO A 60 -31.77 -27.67 -18.05
C PRO A 60 -31.25 -26.83 -19.22
N GLU A 61 -32.18 -26.39 -20.06
CA GLU A 61 -31.95 -25.48 -21.17
C GLU A 61 -31.48 -24.11 -20.65
N GLY A 62 -30.29 -23.70 -21.09
CA GLY A 62 -29.97 -22.32 -21.43
C GLY A 62 -30.05 -21.27 -20.33
N GLU A 63 -29.10 -21.28 -19.39
CA GLU A 63 -28.51 -19.99 -19.01
C GLU A 63 -27.62 -19.56 -20.18
N GLU A 64 -28.05 -18.51 -20.90
CA GLU A 64 -27.19 -17.89 -21.91
C GLU A 64 -25.86 -17.51 -21.22
N PRO A 65 -24.71 -17.90 -21.79
CA PRO A 65 -23.44 -17.53 -21.21
C PRO A 65 -23.37 -16.01 -21.19
N VAL A 66 -23.24 -15.43 -19.98
CA VAL A 66 -22.91 -14.02 -19.81
C VAL A 66 -21.74 -13.73 -20.75
N PRO A 67 -21.85 -12.79 -21.70
CA PRO A 67 -20.80 -12.58 -22.69
C PRO A 67 -19.52 -12.25 -21.93
N VAL A 68 -18.53 -13.14 -22.06
CA VAL A 68 -17.14 -12.85 -21.67
C VAL A 68 -16.83 -11.52 -22.34
N SER A 69 -16.53 -10.49 -21.54
CA SER A 69 -16.25 -9.15 -22.03
C SER A 69 -15.19 -9.25 -23.12
N ARG A 70 -15.60 -9.07 -24.38
CA ARG A 70 -14.69 -9.04 -25.53
C ARG A 70 -13.68 -7.93 -25.31
N GLY A 71 -12.40 -8.26 -25.53
CA GLY A 71 -11.31 -7.30 -25.41
C GLY A 71 -11.47 -6.17 -26.41
N CYS A 72 -10.81 -5.04 -26.18
CA CYS A 72 -10.92 -3.84 -27.02
C CYS A 72 -10.62 -4.09 -28.50
N ALA A 73 -9.78 -5.08 -28.81
CA ALA A 73 -9.43 -5.47 -30.17
C ALA A 73 -10.61 -6.11 -30.97
N GLU A 74 -11.65 -6.58 -30.29
CA GLU A 74 -12.77 -7.32 -30.88
C GLU A 74 -14.07 -6.48 -30.96
N ARG A 75 -14.04 -5.20 -30.57
CA ARG A 75 -15.20 -4.31 -30.62
C ARG A 75 -15.25 -3.54 -31.94
N GLU A 76 -16.16 -3.94 -32.83
CA GLU A 76 -16.45 -3.23 -34.07
C GLU A 76 -17.29 -1.97 -33.82
N SER A 77 -16.62 -0.87 -33.44
CA SER A 77 -16.93 0.48 -33.94
C SER A 77 -18.10 1.34 -33.41
N ALA A 78 -18.80 1.00 -32.31
CA ALA A 78 -19.72 1.95 -31.63
C ALA A 78 -19.29 2.34 -30.20
N GLU A 79 -18.55 1.50 -29.51
CA GLU A 79 -17.91 1.79 -28.23
C GLU A 79 -16.41 1.68 -28.44
N ALA A 80 -15.80 2.72 -29.03
CA ALA A 80 -14.35 2.81 -29.03
C ALA A 80 -13.90 2.74 -27.57
N CYS A 81 -13.08 1.75 -27.22
CA CYS A 81 -12.55 1.65 -25.87
C CYS A 81 -12.00 3.00 -25.44
N SER A 82 -12.29 3.37 -24.20
CA SER A 82 -11.63 4.51 -23.58
C SER A 82 -10.13 4.25 -23.49
N ASP A 83 -9.34 5.31 -23.46
CA ASP A 83 -7.90 5.20 -23.23
C ASP A 83 -7.60 4.50 -21.88
N ALA A 84 -8.49 4.61 -20.90
CA ALA A 84 -8.42 3.88 -19.64
C ALA A 84 -8.62 2.36 -19.79
N GLU A 85 -9.58 1.92 -20.61
CA GLU A 85 -9.76 0.49 -20.91
C GLU A 85 -8.56 -0.07 -21.67
N ARG A 86 -8.06 0.67 -22.67
CA ARG A 86 -6.84 0.27 -23.40
C ARG A 86 -5.63 0.15 -22.48
N TYR A 87 -5.45 1.11 -21.58
CA TYR A 87 -4.42 1.08 -20.55
C TYR A 87 -4.54 -0.19 -19.70
N ALA A 88 -5.73 -0.45 -19.15
CA ALA A 88 -5.96 -1.60 -18.28
C ALA A 88 -5.66 -2.94 -18.99
N GLU A 89 -6.09 -3.08 -20.25
CA GLU A 89 -5.83 -4.28 -21.04
C GLU A 89 -4.34 -4.48 -21.35
N ALA A 90 -3.62 -3.40 -21.67
CA ALA A 90 -2.18 -3.46 -21.95
C ALA A 90 -1.37 -3.90 -20.72
N VAL A 91 -1.69 -3.33 -19.55
CA VAL A 91 -1.03 -3.67 -18.29
C VAL A 91 -1.37 -5.10 -17.85
N ALA A 92 -2.64 -5.50 -17.94
CA ALA A 92 -3.06 -6.87 -17.62
C ALA A 92 -2.41 -7.91 -18.54
N ALA A 93 -2.22 -7.57 -19.82
CA ALA A 93 -1.51 -8.41 -20.78
C ALA A 93 0.01 -8.37 -20.65
N LYS A 94 0.56 -7.44 -19.85
CA LYS A 94 2.01 -7.21 -19.70
C LYS A 94 2.69 -6.91 -21.05
N ASP A 95 1.98 -6.20 -21.91
CA ASP A 95 2.37 -5.96 -23.31
C ASP A 95 2.17 -4.49 -23.68
N ALA A 96 3.26 -3.74 -23.64
CA ALA A 96 3.30 -2.34 -24.01
C ALA A 96 2.90 -2.11 -25.46
N ALA A 97 2.99 -3.11 -26.36
CA ALA A 97 2.59 -2.96 -27.75
C ALA A 97 1.16 -2.43 -27.89
N ARG A 98 0.28 -2.89 -26.99
CA ARG A 98 -1.15 -2.55 -26.89
C ARG A 98 -1.42 -1.09 -26.50
N CYS A 99 -0.44 -0.37 -25.98
CA CYS A 99 -0.58 1.05 -25.65
C CYS A 99 -0.64 1.95 -26.91
N GLY A 100 -0.29 1.43 -28.10
CA GLY A 100 -0.16 2.24 -29.33
C GLY A 100 -1.42 3.01 -29.74
N ASP A 101 -2.60 2.48 -29.38
CA ASP A 101 -3.90 3.06 -29.75
C ASP A 101 -4.42 4.10 -28.75
N ILE A 102 -3.66 4.39 -27.68
CA ILE A 102 -3.98 5.45 -26.72
C ILE A 102 -3.73 6.81 -27.38
N GLY A 103 -4.77 7.64 -27.46
CA GLY A 103 -4.75 8.90 -28.19
C GLY A 103 -3.85 9.94 -27.53
N ASP A 104 -3.92 10.05 -26.20
CA ASP A 104 -3.07 10.97 -25.44
C ASP A 104 -1.63 10.46 -25.31
N ALA A 105 -0.65 11.29 -25.64
CA ALA A 105 0.76 10.90 -25.65
C ALA A 105 1.29 10.60 -24.23
N GLN A 106 0.87 11.37 -23.23
CA GLN A 106 1.31 11.17 -21.85
C GLN A 106 0.71 9.88 -21.28
N ALA A 107 -0.58 9.64 -21.53
CA ALA A 107 -1.27 8.40 -21.17
C ALA A 107 -0.64 7.18 -21.84
N ARG A 108 -0.19 7.32 -23.09
CA ARG A 108 0.52 6.27 -23.82
C ARG A 108 1.86 5.93 -23.17
N ASP A 109 2.66 6.93 -22.82
CA ASP A 109 3.95 6.69 -22.15
C ASP A 109 3.77 6.08 -20.76
N LEU A 110 2.76 6.52 -20.00
CA LEU A 110 2.37 5.93 -18.72
C LEU A 110 1.92 4.47 -18.87
N CYS A 111 1.16 4.16 -19.93
CA CYS A 111 0.75 2.80 -20.26
C CYS A 111 1.96 1.91 -20.54
N VAL A 112 2.89 2.38 -21.37
CA VAL A 112 4.12 1.63 -21.70
C VAL A 112 4.91 1.34 -20.42
N GLY A 113 5.10 2.34 -19.56
CA GLY A 113 5.80 2.16 -18.28
C GLY A 113 5.14 1.13 -17.37
N ALA A 114 3.82 1.19 -17.22
CA ALA A 114 3.09 0.25 -16.37
C ALA A 114 3.10 -1.18 -16.95
N ALA A 115 2.99 -1.34 -18.27
CA ALA A 115 3.06 -2.65 -18.92
C ALA A 115 4.46 -3.25 -18.81
N ALA A 116 5.52 -2.45 -19.00
CA ALA A 116 6.92 -2.86 -18.84
C ALA A 116 7.22 -3.33 -17.42
N GLU A 117 6.75 -2.59 -16.41
CA GLU A 117 6.91 -2.95 -15.00
C GLU A 117 6.13 -4.22 -14.66
N ALA A 118 4.87 -4.34 -15.09
CA ALA A 118 4.07 -5.54 -14.89
C ALA A 118 4.67 -6.78 -15.57
N ALA A 119 5.34 -6.58 -16.70
CA ALA A 119 6.09 -7.61 -17.41
C ALA A 119 7.43 -7.96 -16.75
N ALA A 120 7.96 -7.11 -15.86
CA ALA A 120 9.34 -7.19 -15.41
C ALA A 120 10.32 -7.21 -16.61
N ASP A 121 10.02 -6.40 -17.64
CA ASP A 121 10.73 -6.37 -18.92
C ASP A 121 11.08 -4.93 -19.32
N PRO A 122 12.32 -4.47 -19.09
CA PRO A 122 12.75 -3.12 -19.42
C PRO A 122 12.83 -2.84 -20.92
N SER A 123 12.87 -3.87 -21.78
CA SER A 123 12.94 -3.66 -23.24
C SER A 123 11.67 -3.00 -23.80
N GLN A 124 10.55 -3.15 -23.10
CA GLN A 124 9.28 -2.51 -23.48
C GLN A 124 9.34 -0.98 -23.38
N CYS A 125 10.28 -0.43 -22.58
CA CYS A 125 10.48 1.01 -22.44
C CYS A 125 11.06 1.69 -23.69
N ASP A 126 11.65 0.95 -24.63
CA ASP A 126 12.22 1.49 -25.87
C ASP A 126 11.17 2.18 -26.76
N ARG A 127 9.88 1.94 -26.50
CA ARG A 127 8.76 2.57 -27.18
C ARG A 127 8.52 4.03 -26.75
N ILE A 128 9.10 4.46 -25.62
CA ILE A 128 9.02 5.83 -25.13
C ILE A 128 10.08 6.68 -25.83
N GLY A 129 9.68 7.79 -26.43
CA GLY A 129 10.57 8.67 -27.20
C GLY A 129 11.38 9.64 -26.34
N GLU A 130 10.82 10.12 -25.23
CA GLU A 130 11.47 11.08 -24.34
C GLU A 130 12.46 10.40 -23.41
N ASP A 131 13.75 10.73 -23.50
CA ASP A 131 14.83 10.08 -22.75
C ASP A 131 14.57 10.07 -21.23
N GLY A 132 14.10 11.18 -20.67
CA GLY A 132 13.81 11.27 -19.23
C GLY A 132 12.67 10.37 -18.77
N ILE A 133 11.64 10.16 -19.61
CA ILE A 133 10.53 9.24 -19.31
C ILE A 133 10.99 7.80 -19.52
N ARG A 134 11.78 7.53 -20.57
CA ARG A 134 12.37 6.21 -20.84
C ARG A 134 13.23 5.75 -19.68
N THR A 135 14.12 6.60 -19.17
CA THR A 135 14.97 6.27 -18.02
C THR A 135 14.15 5.84 -16.81
N ARG A 136 13.12 6.61 -16.43
CA ARG A 136 12.24 6.26 -15.30
C ARG A 136 11.46 4.96 -15.53
N CYS A 137 11.04 4.70 -16.78
CA CYS A 137 10.43 3.42 -17.15
C CYS A 137 11.42 2.26 -16.93
N THR A 138 12.64 2.39 -17.46
CA THR A 138 13.68 1.37 -17.36
C THR A 138 14.03 1.08 -15.90
N GLU A 139 14.23 2.11 -15.07
CA GLU A 139 14.55 1.94 -13.65
C GLU A 139 13.47 1.14 -12.90
N ARG A 140 12.19 1.46 -13.11
CA ARG A 140 11.07 0.73 -12.52
C ARG A 140 10.96 -0.70 -13.04
N ALA A 141 11.10 -0.90 -14.35
CA ALA A 141 11.00 -2.22 -14.96
C ALA A 141 12.15 -3.15 -14.55
N VAL A 142 13.40 -2.63 -14.45
CA VAL A 142 14.55 -3.37 -13.93
C VAL A 142 14.36 -3.74 -12.46
N THR A 143 13.81 -2.81 -11.66
CA THR A 143 13.51 -3.09 -10.24
C THR A 143 12.45 -4.17 -10.09
N ALA A 144 11.37 -4.12 -10.89
CA ALA A 144 10.36 -5.18 -10.93
C ALA A 144 10.96 -6.52 -11.39
N GLN A 145 11.88 -6.50 -12.35
CA GLN A 145 12.62 -7.68 -12.81
C GLN A 145 13.48 -8.29 -11.69
N GLY A 146 14.25 -7.48 -10.97
CA GLY A 146 15.03 -7.93 -9.82
C GLY A 146 14.16 -8.54 -8.73
N ARG A 147 13.00 -7.93 -8.43
CA ARG A 147 12.03 -8.47 -7.47
C ARG A 147 11.42 -9.80 -7.91
N ALA A 148 11.01 -9.90 -9.17
CA ALA A 148 10.42 -11.11 -9.73
C ALA A 148 11.40 -12.30 -9.72
N GLN A 149 12.70 -12.01 -9.94
CA GLN A 149 13.75 -13.02 -9.91
C GLN A 149 14.29 -13.26 -8.49
N GLY A 150 14.09 -12.30 -7.58
CA GLY A 150 14.76 -12.24 -6.30
C GLY A 150 16.28 -12.19 -6.46
N ASP A 151 16.77 -11.43 -7.44
CA ASP A 151 18.17 -11.28 -7.78
C ASP A 151 18.55 -9.78 -7.86
N PRO A 152 19.34 -9.25 -6.92
CA PRO A 152 19.75 -7.85 -6.89
C PRO A 152 20.80 -7.55 -7.97
N ALA A 153 21.46 -8.55 -8.57
CA ALA A 153 22.43 -8.33 -9.64
C ALA A 153 21.78 -7.74 -10.90
N VAL A 154 20.47 -7.91 -11.07
CA VAL A 154 19.69 -7.28 -12.15
C VAL A 154 19.80 -5.75 -12.10
N CYS A 155 19.95 -5.16 -10.91
CA CYS A 155 20.07 -3.70 -10.72
C CYS A 155 21.37 -3.12 -11.30
N ALA A 156 22.38 -3.93 -11.58
CA ALA A 156 23.65 -3.49 -12.17
C ALA A 156 23.49 -2.94 -13.60
N ALA A 157 22.33 -3.15 -14.24
CA ALA A 157 21.98 -2.54 -15.52
C ALA A 157 21.69 -1.02 -15.42
N LEU A 158 21.53 -0.49 -14.21
CA LEU A 158 21.22 0.90 -13.93
C LEU A 158 22.47 1.73 -13.60
N GLY A 159 22.32 3.06 -13.58
CA GLY A 159 23.34 3.95 -13.00
C GLY A 159 23.45 3.77 -11.49
N ALA A 160 24.60 4.12 -10.90
CA ALA A 160 24.93 3.81 -9.49
C ALA A 160 23.85 4.23 -8.47
N GLU A 161 23.27 5.42 -8.63
CA GLU A 161 22.21 5.92 -7.73
C GLU A 161 20.92 5.09 -7.85
N ALA A 162 20.48 4.83 -9.08
CA ALA A 162 19.29 4.03 -9.35
C ALA A 162 19.50 2.55 -9.00
N ALA A 163 20.72 2.03 -9.14
CA ALA A 163 21.08 0.67 -8.75
C ALA A 163 20.92 0.47 -7.23
N ALA A 164 21.38 1.43 -6.41
CA ALA A 164 21.23 1.36 -4.95
C ALA A 164 19.76 1.34 -4.52
N ALA A 165 18.92 2.20 -5.14
CA ALA A 165 17.49 2.21 -4.89
C ALA A 165 16.82 0.88 -5.30
N CYS A 166 17.17 0.36 -6.49
CA CYS A 166 16.69 -0.93 -7.00
C CYS A 166 17.08 -2.08 -6.06
N GLU A 167 18.33 -2.14 -5.60
CA GLU A 167 18.80 -3.20 -4.70
C GLU A 167 18.02 -3.20 -3.37
N GLY A 168 17.86 -2.02 -2.75
CA GLY A 168 17.05 -1.88 -1.53
C GLY A 168 15.63 -2.38 -1.72
N ASP A 169 15.02 -2.05 -2.87
CA ASP A 169 13.68 -2.50 -3.26
C ASP A 169 13.59 -4.02 -3.49
N VAL A 170 14.66 -4.66 -3.96
CA VAL A 170 14.75 -6.12 -4.11
C VAL A 170 14.91 -6.79 -2.74
N TYR A 171 15.79 -6.26 -1.88
CA TYR A 171 15.98 -6.78 -0.51
C TYR A 171 14.71 -6.66 0.32
N ALA A 172 13.95 -5.58 0.18
CA ALA A 172 12.64 -5.40 0.82
C ALA A 172 11.62 -6.48 0.43
N GLY A 173 11.78 -7.10 -0.75
CA GLY A 173 10.96 -8.22 -1.19
C GLY A 173 11.37 -9.57 -0.60
N TYR A 174 12.48 -9.65 0.15
CA TYR A 174 12.91 -10.91 0.77
C TYR A 174 12.10 -11.19 2.03
N PRO A 175 11.66 -12.45 2.26
CA PRO A 175 10.85 -12.79 3.43
C PRO A 175 11.65 -12.77 4.74
N SER A 176 12.96 -13.00 4.66
CA SER A 176 13.89 -13.01 5.79
C SER A 176 15.33 -12.76 5.32
N ALA A 177 16.22 -12.45 6.26
CA ALA A 177 17.65 -12.30 6.04
C ALA A 177 18.35 -13.60 5.57
N ASP A 178 17.70 -14.76 5.65
CA ASP A 178 18.29 -16.04 5.22
C ASP A 178 18.71 -16.02 3.75
N ARG A 179 17.97 -15.27 2.91
CA ARG A 179 18.34 -15.10 1.49
C ARG A 179 19.65 -14.34 1.31
N CYS A 180 20.05 -13.47 2.25
CA CYS A 180 21.33 -12.78 2.19
C CYS A 180 22.52 -13.75 2.23
N THR A 181 22.36 -14.93 2.85
CA THR A 181 23.41 -15.97 2.91
C THR A 181 23.71 -16.60 1.55
N GLN A 182 22.81 -16.44 0.58
CA GLN A 182 22.97 -16.93 -0.79
C GLN A 182 23.68 -15.92 -1.69
N LEU A 183 23.87 -14.69 -1.21
CA LEU A 183 24.60 -13.63 -1.89
C LEU A 183 26.08 -13.67 -1.51
N SER A 184 26.91 -13.00 -2.29
CA SER A 184 28.35 -12.91 -2.03
C SER A 184 28.85 -11.48 -2.16
N GLY A 185 30.01 -11.21 -1.53
CA GLY A 185 30.65 -9.90 -1.58
C GLY A 185 29.78 -8.79 -1.02
N GLU A 186 29.78 -7.65 -1.72
CA GLU A 186 29.11 -6.41 -1.29
C GLU A 186 27.59 -6.55 -1.18
N GLN A 187 26.95 -7.34 -2.06
CA GLN A 187 25.51 -7.58 -2.01
C GLN A 187 25.08 -8.29 -0.73
N ALA A 188 25.89 -9.23 -0.23
CA ALA A 188 25.62 -9.89 1.05
C ALA A 188 25.73 -8.91 2.22
N VAL A 189 26.71 -8.00 2.19
CA VAL A 189 26.88 -6.95 3.21
C VAL A 189 25.69 -6.00 3.21
N ASN A 190 25.28 -5.51 2.03
CA ASN A 190 24.15 -4.58 1.89
C ASN A 190 22.82 -5.21 2.30
N CYS A 191 22.58 -6.46 1.90
CA CYS A 191 21.38 -7.21 2.30
C CYS A 191 21.31 -7.41 3.82
N ASN A 192 22.42 -7.81 4.46
CA ASN A 192 22.46 -7.97 5.92
C ASN A 192 22.25 -6.64 6.65
N ALA A 193 22.82 -5.54 6.15
CA ALA A 193 22.63 -4.21 6.72
C ALA A 193 21.16 -3.78 6.66
N PHE A 194 20.49 -3.98 5.52
CA PHE A 194 19.07 -3.69 5.36
C PHE A 194 18.20 -4.40 6.41
N PHE A 195 18.44 -5.69 6.66
CA PHE A 195 17.69 -6.42 7.68
C PHE A 195 18.09 -6.07 9.12
N ALA A 196 19.32 -5.59 9.35
CA ALA A 196 19.73 -5.11 10.67
C ALA A 196 18.99 -3.82 11.07
N ASP A 197 18.69 -2.93 10.10
CA ASP A 197 17.97 -1.68 10.35
C ASP A 197 16.46 -1.89 10.57
N ILE A 198 15.88 -2.93 9.97
CA ILE A 198 14.45 -3.27 10.10
C ILE A 198 14.21 -4.25 11.25
N ALA A 199 15.25 -4.97 11.69
CA ALA A 199 15.13 -5.85 12.83
C ALA A 199 14.58 -5.06 14.01
N PRO A 200 13.49 -5.52 14.67
CA PRO A 200 13.08 -4.91 15.92
C PRO A 200 14.30 -4.92 16.85
N PRO A 201 14.47 -3.86 17.68
CA PRO A 201 15.62 -3.78 18.57
C PRO A 201 15.80 -5.12 19.28
N ALA A 202 17.01 -5.65 19.22
CA ALA A 202 17.34 -6.93 19.82
C ALA A 202 16.97 -6.84 21.31
N GLU A 203 15.96 -7.62 21.68
CA GLU A 203 15.27 -7.62 22.98
C GLU A 203 14.39 -6.38 23.22
N PRO A 204 13.12 -6.56 23.66
CA PRO A 204 12.49 -5.47 24.40
C PRO A 204 13.43 -5.22 25.58
N GLN A 205 13.98 -4.00 25.66
CA GLN A 205 14.60 -3.54 26.90
C GLN A 205 13.62 -3.97 28.01
N PRO A 206 14.02 -4.81 28.97
CA PRO A 206 13.10 -5.22 30.01
C PRO A 206 12.50 -3.92 30.53
N LEU A 207 11.17 -3.78 30.46
CA LEU A 207 10.49 -2.61 31.00
C LEU A 207 10.86 -2.59 32.49
N THR A 208 11.91 -1.85 32.83
CA THR A 208 12.34 -1.65 34.19
C THR A 208 11.31 -0.69 34.72
N ILE A 209 10.17 -1.22 35.19
CA ILE A 209 9.19 -0.42 35.89
C ILE A 209 9.95 0.14 37.10
N PRO A 210 10.18 1.46 37.15
CA PRO A 210 10.93 2.02 38.25
C PRO A 210 10.14 1.84 39.56
N PRO A 211 10.82 1.77 40.73
CA PRO A 211 10.17 1.57 42.01
C PRO A 211 9.05 2.60 42.19
N ALA A 212 7.83 2.16 42.53
CA ALA A 212 6.65 3.04 42.61
C ALA A 212 6.81 4.28 43.53
N SER A 213 7.75 4.24 44.47
CA SER A 213 8.07 5.34 45.39
C SER A 213 9.13 6.32 44.87
N GLY A 214 9.74 6.03 43.72
CA GLY A 214 10.68 6.91 43.02
C GLY A 214 9.95 7.96 42.17
N ASP A 215 10.74 8.80 41.53
CA ASP A 215 10.36 9.94 40.66
C ASP A 215 11.54 10.01 39.68
N GLU A 216 11.47 9.19 38.64
CA GLU A 216 12.65 8.80 37.86
C GLU A 216 13.04 9.87 36.84
N ASP A 217 12.07 10.66 36.40
CA ASP A 217 12.25 11.79 35.49
C ASP A 217 12.28 13.15 36.21
N GLY A 218 11.92 13.21 37.50
CA GLY A 218 12.07 14.38 38.35
C GLY A 218 11.01 15.45 38.12
N ASP A 219 9.85 15.07 37.61
CA ASP A 219 8.77 15.98 37.22
C ASP A 219 7.85 16.38 38.41
N GLY A 220 8.00 15.68 39.53
CA GLY A 220 7.27 15.90 40.78
C GLY A 220 6.10 14.96 41.02
N LEU A 221 5.86 13.98 40.16
CA LEU A 221 5.02 12.80 40.40
C LEU A 221 5.90 11.60 40.75
N THR A 222 5.40 10.72 41.61
CA THR A 222 6.10 9.44 41.80
C THR A 222 5.73 8.49 40.67
N ASN A 223 6.62 7.58 40.29
CA ASN A 223 6.35 6.56 39.27
C ASN A 223 5.01 5.82 39.48
N GLY A 224 4.63 5.56 40.73
CA GLY A 224 3.34 4.93 41.06
C GLY A 224 2.12 5.79 40.74
N GLN A 225 2.24 7.11 40.90
CA GLN A 225 1.20 8.08 40.54
C GLN A 225 1.08 8.21 39.03
N GLU A 226 2.22 8.24 38.34
CA GLU A 226 2.27 8.29 36.89
C GLU A 226 1.64 7.05 36.25
N ILE A 227 1.98 5.86 36.76
CA ILE A 227 1.34 4.60 36.35
C ILE A 227 -0.18 4.62 36.60
N GLU A 228 -0.64 5.23 37.71
CA GLU A 228 -2.08 5.35 38.00
C GLU A 228 -2.79 6.35 37.06
N MET A 229 -2.09 7.41 36.64
CA MET A 229 -2.59 8.42 35.71
C MET A 229 -2.43 8.02 34.24
N GLY A 230 -1.60 7.01 33.95
CA GLY A 230 -1.30 6.54 32.60
C GLY A 230 -0.17 7.30 31.90
N THR A 231 0.62 8.07 32.63
CA THR A 231 1.83 8.76 32.14
C THR A 231 3.06 7.84 32.20
N ASP A 232 4.18 8.24 31.58
CA ASP A 232 5.41 7.44 31.48
C ASP A 232 6.44 7.86 32.57
N PRO A 233 6.74 6.99 33.56
CA PRO A 233 7.66 7.30 34.66
C PRO A 233 9.11 7.65 34.31
N LEU A 234 9.48 7.55 33.03
CA LEU A 234 10.79 7.89 32.51
C LEU A 234 10.76 9.12 31.60
N ASN A 235 9.61 9.79 31.48
CA ASN A 235 9.40 10.90 30.58
C ASN A 235 8.54 11.99 31.24
N ALA A 236 9.21 13.05 31.68
CA ALA A 236 8.58 14.15 32.42
C ALA A 236 7.47 14.88 31.67
N ASP A 237 7.32 14.70 30.35
CA ASP A 237 6.30 15.32 29.50
C ASP A 237 5.74 14.23 28.56
N THR A 238 4.72 13.51 29.02
CA THR A 238 4.22 12.30 28.34
C THR A 238 3.55 12.63 27.01
N ASP A 239 2.81 13.74 26.93
CA ASP A 239 2.08 14.13 25.72
C ASP A 239 2.90 15.00 24.75
N GLY A 240 4.06 15.49 25.21
CA GLY A 240 5.04 16.22 24.42
C GLY A 240 4.64 17.65 24.12
N ASP A 241 3.78 18.27 24.93
CA ASP A 241 3.27 19.63 24.71
C ASP A 241 4.16 20.74 25.30
N GLY A 242 5.18 20.36 26.07
CA GLY A 242 6.18 21.23 26.68
C GLY A 242 5.90 21.62 28.13
N PHE A 243 4.83 21.10 28.74
CA PHE A 243 4.60 21.14 30.19
C PHE A 243 4.87 19.75 30.79
N SER A 244 5.41 19.71 32.01
CA SER A 244 5.65 18.41 32.64
C SER A 244 4.37 17.82 33.23
N ASP A 245 4.24 16.49 33.27
CA ASP A 245 3.02 15.83 33.76
C ASP A 245 2.68 16.29 35.19
N GLY A 246 3.70 16.42 36.05
CA GLY A 246 3.60 16.97 37.40
C GLY A 246 3.20 18.44 37.47
N GLU A 247 3.63 19.28 36.51
CA GLU A 247 3.17 20.67 36.41
C GLU A 247 1.70 20.72 36.03
N GLU A 248 1.29 19.91 35.07
CA GLU A 248 -0.08 19.84 34.59
C GLU A 248 -1.04 19.36 35.67
N VAL A 249 -0.73 18.23 36.32
CA VAL A 249 -1.53 17.67 37.43
C VAL A 249 -1.67 18.68 38.56
N LYS A 250 -0.58 19.36 38.94
CA LYS A 250 -0.59 20.39 39.99
C LYS A 250 -1.47 21.59 39.63
N ASN A 251 -1.58 21.92 38.35
CA ASN A 251 -2.39 23.02 37.84
C ASN A 251 -3.79 22.59 37.35
N GLY A 252 -4.12 21.30 37.47
CA GLY A 252 -5.41 20.71 37.08
C GLY A 252 -5.60 20.57 35.56
N TYR A 253 -4.52 20.34 34.82
CA TYR A 253 -4.49 19.99 33.41
C TYR A 253 -4.26 18.48 33.21
N ASN A 254 -4.59 17.99 32.01
CA ASN A 254 -4.52 16.57 31.69
C ASN A 254 -3.14 16.22 31.10
N PRO A 255 -2.33 15.39 31.77
CA PRO A 255 -0.96 15.08 31.31
C PRO A 255 -0.88 14.13 30.11
N LEU A 256 -2.03 13.76 29.53
CA LEU A 256 -2.13 12.86 28.37
C LEU A 256 -2.70 13.56 27.13
N GLY A 257 -2.75 14.90 27.14
CA GLY A 257 -3.29 15.67 26.05
C GLY A 257 -4.08 16.89 26.48
N PRO A 258 -4.61 17.66 25.52
CA PRO A 258 -5.21 18.95 25.79
C PRO A 258 -6.44 18.85 26.71
N GLY A 259 -6.48 19.69 27.75
CA GLY A 259 -7.69 19.87 28.55
C GLY A 259 -7.43 19.99 30.06
N ARG A 260 -8.52 19.97 30.84
CA ARG A 260 -8.45 19.91 32.30
C ARG A 260 -8.42 18.45 32.75
N LEU A 261 -7.71 18.16 33.84
CA LEU A 261 -7.76 16.85 34.47
C LEU A 261 -9.22 16.57 34.85
N GLU A 262 -9.84 15.55 34.25
CA GLU A 262 -11.21 15.19 34.57
C GLU A 262 -11.26 14.65 36.00
N THR A 263 -11.61 15.51 36.97
CA THR A 263 -11.88 15.03 38.32
C THR A 263 -13.11 14.14 38.24
N ALA A 264 -12.94 12.85 38.54
CA ALA A 264 -14.04 11.91 38.69
C ALA A 264 -15.16 12.58 39.50
N THR A 265 -16.27 12.87 38.83
CA THR A 265 -17.43 13.49 39.47
C THR A 265 -18.00 12.44 40.44
N PRO A 266 -18.23 12.78 41.72
CA PRO A 266 -18.69 11.82 42.73
C PRO A 266 -20.08 11.25 42.42
#